data_AF-Q16J21-F1
#
_entry.id   AF-Q16J21-F1
#
_cell.length_a   1.000
_cell.length_b   1.000
_cell.length_c   1.000
_cell.angle_alpha   90.00
_cell.angle_beta   90.00
_cell.angle_gamma   90.00
#
_symmetry.space_group_name_H-M   'P 1'
#
loop_
_entity.id
_entity.type
_entity.pdbx_description
1 polymer ?
#
loop_
_entity_poly.entity_id
_entity_poly.type
_entity_poly.pdbx_seq_one_letter_code
_entity_poly.pdbx_strand_id
1 'polypeptide(L)'
;MEEEQPPEDYSCYFKASNLETEILPISSSIDEMLLRMEEFENLLGMVKEESSVAVQQNIPKIAAMKPEFDSLCDRLDALERFVAMVSKNLDAVERQVQIAEEELDIPDKTINVLLKSLNIFGKPKPTERQTNRNANGMYEPTKVFKTENYFGVANDGAGSSSGVDSSEEAKK
;
A
#
# COMPACT_ATOMS: atom_id res chain seq x y z
N MET A 1 63.71 -27.64 80.79
CA MET A 1 64.17 -26.62 79.83
C MET A 1 63.38 -26.90 78.58
N GLU A 2 62.26 -26.22 78.42
CA GLU A 2 61.50 -26.23 77.17
C GLU A 2 62.17 -25.19 76.27
N GLU A 3 62.71 -25.64 75.13
CA GLU A 3 63.25 -24.75 74.11
C GLU A 3 62.08 -24.06 73.40
N GLU A 4 62.00 -22.75 73.57
CA GLU A 4 61.05 -21.88 72.87
C GLU A 4 61.44 -21.82 71.38
N GLN A 5 60.58 -22.38 70.51
CA GLN A 5 60.80 -22.35 69.06
C GLN A 5 60.71 -20.90 68.53
N PRO A 6 61.58 -20.51 67.57
CA PRO A 6 61.55 -19.17 67.00
C PRO A 6 60.24 -18.93 66.24
N PRO A 7 59.73 -17.67 66.24
CA PRO A 7 58.48 -17.34 65.56
C PRO A 7 58.61 -17.56 64.05
N GLU A 8 57.68 -18.31 63.46
CA GLU A 8 57.66 -18.52 62.02
C GLU A 8 57.44 -17.20 61.27
N ASP A 9 58.31 -16.92 60.30
CA ASP A 9 58.21 -15.75 59.44
C ASP A 9 57.11 -15.96 58.38
N TYR A 10 55.88 -15.59 58.75
CA TYR A 10 54.72 -15.64 57.85
C TYR A 10 54.78 -14.61 56.71
N SER A 11 55.82 -13.76 56.62
CA SER A 11 55.95 -12.79 55.52
C SER A 11 56.15 -13.43 54.14
N CYS A 12 56.53 -14.71 54.11
CA CYS A 12 56.71 -15.48 52.87
C CYS A 12 55.39 -15.74 52.13
N TYR A 13 54.25 -15.83 52.84
CA TYR A 13 52.94 -16.05 52.21
C TYR A 13 52.54 -14.86 51.34
N PHE A 14 52.78 -13.63 51.80
CA PHE A 14 52.52 -12.41 51.02
C PHE A 14 53.45 -12.23 49.82
N LYS A 15 54.63 -12.85 49.83
CA LYS A 15 55.57 -12.86 48.69
C LYS A 15 55.26 -13.99 47.71
N ALA A 16 54.71 -15.10 48.19
CA ALA A 16 54.35 -16.28 47.39
C ALA A 16 53.03 -16.08 46.64
N SER A 17 52.05 -15.42 47.26
CA SER A 17 50.87 -14.90 46.56
C SER A 17 51.27 -13.60 45.86
N ASN A 18 51.63 -13.68 44.58
CA ASN A 18 51.89 -12.49 43.77
C ASN A 18 50.55 -11.83 43.42
N LEU A 19 49.95 -11.24 44.44
CA LEU A 19 48.61 -10.65 44.43
C LEU A 19 48.48 -9.61 43.31
N GLU A 20 49.55 -8.91 43.00
CA GLU A 20 49.64 -7.97 41.88
C GLU A 20 49.38 -8.65 40.54
N THR A 21 49.98 -9.82 40.29
CA THR A 21 49.79 -10.57 39.04
C THR A 21 48.42 -11.24 38.93
N GLU A 22 47.72 -11.46 40.04
CA GLU A 22 46.37 -12.03 40.04
C GLU A 22 45.26 -10.96 40.01
N ILE A 23 45.43 -9.84 40.73
CA ILE A 23 44.44 -8.77 40.84
C ILE A 23 44.44 -7.87 39.60
N LEU A 24 45.60 -7.52 39.06
CA LEU A 24 45.71 -6.53 37.99
C LEU A 24 45.01 -6.97 36.68
N PRO A 25 45.08 -8.25 36.25
CA PRO A 25 44.28 -8.73 35.12
C PRO A 25 42.78 -8.69 35.41
N ILE A 26 42.36 -8.97 36.65
CA ILE A 26 40.95 -8.90 37.06
C ILE A 26 40.45 -7.46 37.00
N SER A 27 41.20 -6.49 37.54
CA SER A 27 40.81 -5.08 37.47
C SER A 27 40.75 -4.57 36.03
N SER A 28 41.74 -4.91 35.20
CA SER A 28 41.73 -4.56 33.77
C SER A 28 40.51 -5.16 33.05
N SER A 29 40.15 -6.42 33.36
CA SER A 29 38.97 -7.05 32.78
C SER A 29 37.67 -6.39 33.23
N ILE A 30 37.59 -5.94 34.49
CA ILE A 30 36.44 -5.19 34.99
C ILE A 30 36.32 -3.86 34.25
N ASP A 31 37.42 -3.12 34.08
CA ASP A 31 37.43 -1.84 33.36
C ASP A 31 36.97 -2.01 31.90
N GLU A 32 37.44 -3.06 31.21
CA GLU A 32 36.97 -3.39 29.86
C GLU A 32 35.49 -3.77 29.81
N MET A 33 34.98 -4.49 30.81
CA MET A 33 33.54 -4.83 30.89
C MET A 33 32.69 -3.60 31.17
N LEU A 34 33.15 -2.68 32.02
CA LEU A 34 32.47 -1.42 32.29
C LEU A 34 32.40 -0.56 31.04
N LEU A 35 33.50 -0.46 30.28
CA LEU A 35 33.54 0.25 29.00
C LEU A 35 32.55 -0.36 28.00
N ARG A 36 32.56 -1.70 27.85
CA ARG A 36 31.60 -2.37 26.96
C ARG A 36 30.15 -2.16 27.40
N MET A 37 29.88 -2.10 28.71
CA MET A 37 28.54 -1.85 29.23
C MET A 37 28.04 -0.44 28.87
N GLU A 38 28.91 0.57 28.96
CA GLU A 38 28.61 1.94 28.52
C GLU A 38 28.32 2.00 27.01
N GLU A 39 29.12 1.30 26.20
CA GLU A 39 28.86 1.18 24.75
C GLU A 39 27.51 0.52 24.47
N PHE A 40 27.17 -0.57 25.18
CA PHE A 40 25.86 -1.22 25.04
C PHE A 40 24.70 -0.32 25.46
N GLU A 41 24.85 0.48 26.52
CA GLU A 41 23.84 1.44 26.94
C GLU A 41 23.60 2.50 25.87
N ASN A 42 24.67 3.02 25.27
CA ASN A 42 24.58 3.98 24.17
C ASN A 42 23.87 3.38 22.94
N LEU A 43 24.24 2.17 22.54
CA LEU A 43 23.57 1.46 21.44
C LEU A 43 22.08 1.23 21.73
N LEU A 44 21.75 0.83 22.96
CA LEU A 44 20.37 0.63 23.38
C LEU A 44 19.56 1.93 23.37
N GLY A 45 20.19 3.04 23.77
CA GLY A 45 19.62 4.38 23.68
C GLY A 45 19.24 4.74 22.25
N MET A 46 20.16 4.54 21.29
CA MET A 46 19.91 4.80 19.87
C MET A 46 18.78 3.92 19.31
N VAL A 47 18.77 2.62 19.62
CA VAL A 47 17.69 1.71 19.16
C VAL A 47 16.34 2.13 19.74
N LYS A 48 16.30 2.56 21.00
CA LYS A 48 15.07 3.04 21.63
C LYS A 48 14.56 4.33 20.98
N GLU A 49 15.45 5.25 20.65
CA GLU A 49 15.10 6.49 19.96
C GLU A 49 14.56 6.19 18.54
N GLU A 50 15.25 5.35 17.77
CA GLU A 50 14.80 4.92 16.44
C GLU A 50 13.43 4.23 16.50
N SER A 51 13.25 3.32 17.47
CA SER A 51 11.97 2.65 17.72
C SER A 51 10.87 3.66 18.07
N SER A 52 11.20 4.66 18.90
CA SER A 52 10.27 5.74 19.25
C SER A 52 9.83 6.52 18.02
N VAL A 53 10.76 6.90 17.12
CA VAL A 53 10.43 7.59 15.86
C VAL A 53 9.55 6.71 14.98
N ALA A 54 9.88 5.42 14.85
CA ALA A 54 9.10 4.48 14.05
C ALA A 54 7.65 4.37 14.56
N VAL A 55 7.48 4.15 15.86
CA VAL A 55 6.17 3.91 16.49
C VAL A 55 5.34 5.18 16.62
N GLN A 56 5.97 6.31 16.99
CA GLN A 56 5.23 7.55 17.25
C GLN A 56 5.00 8.40 16.00
N GLN A 57 5.84 8.26 14.96
CA GLN A 57 5.76 9.10 13.78
C GLN A 57 5.50 8.31 12.50
N ASN A 58 6.36 7.35 12.15
CA ASN A 58 6.33 6.73 10.83
C ASN A 58 5.10 5.83 10.65
N ILE A 59 4.84 4.94 11.62
CA ILE A 59 3.69 4.02 11.57
C ILE A 59 2.37 4.80 11.51
N PRO A 60 2.10 5.80 12.37
CA PRO A 60 0.87 6.60 12.28
C PRO A 60 0.72 7.34 10.95
N LYS A 61 1.80 7.92 10.41
CA LYS A 61 1.77 8.61 9.10
C LYS A 61 1.40 7.65 7.97
N ILE A 62 1.98 6.46 7.95
CA ILE A 62 1.65 5.43 6.96
C ILE A 62 0.20 4.96 7.13
N ALA A 63 -0.24 4.73 8.37
CA ALA A 63 -1.62 4.34 8.66
C ALA A 63 -2.63 5.43 8.24
N ALA A 64 -2.27 6.72 8.35
CA ALA A 64 -3.09 7.83 7.90
C ALA A 64 -3.26 7.90 6.37
N MET A 65 -2.36 7.30 5.58
CA MET A 65 -2.50 7.21 4.12
C MET A 65 -3.51 6.12 3.69
N LYS A 66 -3.78 5.14 4.56
CA LYS A 66 -4.69 4.03 4.29
C LYS A 66 -6.07 4.46 3.73
N PRO A 67 -6.82 5.38 4.35
CA PRO A 67 -8.14 5.76 3.84
C PRO A 67 -8.10 6.38 2.43
N GLU A 68 -7.08 7.18 2.12
CA GLU A 68 -6.92 7.75 0.78
C GLU A 68 -6.58 6.67 -0.24
N PHE A 69 -5.71 5.72 0.13
CA PHE A 69 -5.37 4.58 -0.71
C PHE A 69 -6.58 3.67 -0.96
N ASP A 70 -7.35 3.35 0.08
CA ASP A 70 -8.57 2.55 -0.03
C ASP A 70 -9.59 3.26 -0.96
N SER A 71 -9.75 4.58 -0.83
CA SER A 71 -10.61 5.38 -1.72
C SER A 71 -10.12 5.36 -3.18
N LEU A 72 -8.81 5.41 -3.40
CA LEU A 72 -8.23 5.29 -4.73
C LEU A 72 -8.50 3.91 -5.34
N CYS A 73 -8.33 2.84 -4.55
CA CYS A 73 -8.67 1.48 -4.96
C CYS A 73 -10.15 1.37 -5.36
N ASP A 74 -11.08 1.89 -4.56
CA ASP A 74 -12.51 1.89 -4.88
C ASP A 74 -12.82 2.62 -6.20
N ARG A 75 -12.14 3.74 -6.46
CA ARG A 75 -12.28 4.49 -7.72
C ARG A 75 -11.74 3.72 -8.92
N LEU A 76 -10.61 3.03 -8.76
CA LEU A 76 -10.04 2.16 -9.81
C LEU A 76 -10.97 0.99 -10.12
N ASP A 77 -11.50 0.35 -9.08
CA ASP A 77 -12.48 -0.73 -9.16
C ASP A 77 -13.76 -0.30 -9.91
N ALA A 78 -14.27 0.90 -9.60
CA ALA A 78 -15.42 1.47 -10.28
C ALA A 78 -15.12 1.75 -11.76
N LEU A 79 -13.93 2.28 -12.07
CA LEU A 79 -13.48 2.53 -13.43
C LEU A 79 -13.33 1.23 -14.22
N GLU A 80 -12.74 0.18 -13.63
CA GLU A 80 -12.59 -1.12 -14.27
C GLU A 80 -13.96 -1.71 -14.64
N ARG A 81 -14.93 -1.68 -13.71
CA ARG A 81 -16.31 -2.11 -13.98
C ARG A 81 -16.95 -1.29 -15.10
N PHE A 82 -16.72 0.02 -15.11
CA PHE A 82 -17.22 0.89 -16.17
C PHE A 82 -16.62 0.51 -17.54
N VAL A 83 -15.30 0.38 -17.64
CA VAL A 83 -14.61 -0.01 -18.88
C VAL A 83 -15.08 -1.39 -19.37
N ALA A 84 -15.23 -2.36 -18.47
CA ALA A 84 -15.76 -3.68 -18.82
C ALA A 84 -17.19 -3.61 -19.36
N MET A 85 -18.04 -2.75 -18.81
CA MET A 85 -19.37 -2.50 -19.34
C MET A 85 -19.32 -1.84 -20.73
N VAL A 86 -18.46 -0.85 -20.94
CA VAL A 86 -18.29 -0.19 -22.25
C VAL A 86 -17.84 -1.21 -23.30
N SER A 87 -16.86 -2.06 -22.98
CA SER A 87 -16.39 -3.13 -23.87
C SER A 87 -17.52 -4.10 -24.25
N LYS A 88 -18.32 -4.57 -23.28
CA LYS A 88 -19.47 -5.45 -23.57
C LYS A 88 -20.49 -4.78 -24.49
N ASN A 89 -20.74 -3.49 -24.30
CA ASN A 89 -21.68 -2.73 -25.14
C ASN A 89 -21.11 -2.54 -26.55
N LEU A 90 -19.80 -2.30 -26.68
CA LEU A 90 -19.13 -2.20 -27.96
C LEU A 90 -19.17 -3.53 -28.72
N ASP A 91 -18.84 -4.65 -28.07
CA ASP A 91 -18.92 -6.00 -28.65
C ASP A 91 -20.34 -6.32 -29.19
N ALA A 92 -21.36 -5.80 -28.52
CA ALA A 92 -22.74 -6.03 -28.89
C ALA A 92 -23.15 -5.15 -30.10
N VAL A 93 -22.72 -3.88 -30.12
CA VAL A 93 -22.91 -2.98 -31.28
C VAL A 93 -22.13 -3.48 -32.50
N GLU A 94 -20.87 -3.89 -32.33
CA GLU A 94 -20.04 -4.45 -33.41
C GLU A 94 -20.71 -5.68 -34.03
N ARG A 95 -21.28 -6.56 -33.22
CA ARG A 95 -22.06 -7.71 -33.72
C ARG A 95 -23.30 -7.28 -34.51
N GLN A 96 -24.07 -6.29 -34.03
CA GLN A 96 -25.22 -5.81 -34.79
C GLN A 96 -24.81 -5.18 -36.13
N VAL A 97 -23.71 -4.43 -36.16
CA VAL A 97 -23.17 -3.87 -37.40
C VAL A 97 -22.74 -4.99 -38.35
N GLN A 98 -22.00 -5.99 -37.87
CA GLN A 98 -21.55 -7.11 -38.69
C GLN A 98 -22.72 -7.86 -39.33
N ILE A 99 -23.79 -8.10 -38.56
CA ILE A 99 -25.03 -8.73 -39.07
C ILE A 99 -25.68 -7.86 -40.16
N ALA A 100 -25.73 -6.54 -39.96
CA ALA A 100 -26.31 -5.63 -40.95
C ALA A 100 -25.47 -5.55 -42.23
N GLU A 101 -24.13 -5.54 -42.11
CA GLU A 101 -23.21 -5.58 -43.26
C GLU A 101 -23.40 -6.87 -44.06
N GLU A 102 -23.54 -8.02 -43.39
CA GLU A 102 -23.81 -9.32 -44.03
C GLU A 102 -25.20 -9.36 -44.71
N GLU A 103 -26.24 -8.80 -44.09
CA GLU A 103 -27.58 -8.69 -44.71
C GLU A 103 -27.61 -7.77 -45.94
N LEU A 104 -26.74 -6.75 -45.98
CA LEU A 104 -26.66 -5.74 -47.05
C LEU A 104 -25.58 -6.04 -48.11
N ASP A 105 -24.83 -7.14 -47.98
CA ASP A 105 -23.69 -7.51 -48.83
C ASP A 105 -22.63 -6.40 -48.94
N ILE A 106 -22.43 -5.65 -47.84
CA ILE A 106 -21.43 -4.58 -47.77
C ILE A 106 -20.08 -5.21 -47.44
N PRO A 107 -19.01 -4.92 -48.22
CA PRO A 107 -17.70 -5.52 -47.96
C PRO A 107 -17.12 -5.05 -46.61
N ASP A 108 -16.66 -6.03 -45.81
CA ASP A 108 -16.07 -5.99 -44.45
C ASP A 108 -15.01 -4.90 -44.15
N LYS A 109 -14.65 -4.00 -45.07
CA LYS A 109 -13.45 -3.17 -44.97
C LYS A 109 -13.66 -1.74 -44.44
N THR A 110 -14.88 -1.22 -44.40
CA THR A 110 -15.06 0.23 -44.12
C THR A 110 -15.28 0.53 -42.64
N ILE A 111 -16.06 -0.26 -41.91
CA ILE A 111 -16.39 0.02 -40.49
C ILE A 111 -15.46 -0.74 -39.52
N ASN A 112 -15.02 -1.94 -39.90
CA ASN A 112 -14.09 -2.76 -39.11
C ASN A 112 -12.73 -2.08 -38.86
N VAL A 113 -12.29 -1.15 -39.71
CA VAL A 113 -10.98 -0.48 -39.56
C VAL A 113 -10.98 0.49 -38.37
N LEU A 114 -12.12 1.11 -38.03
CA LEU A 114 -12.22 1.99 -36.87
C LEU A 114 -12.28 1.19 -35.56
N LEU A 115 -13.00 0.06 -35.55
CA LEU A 115 -13.24 -0.75 -34.35
C LEU A 115 -12.08 -1.71 -33.98
N LYS A 116 -11.31 -2.18 -34.97
CA LYS A 116 -10.15 -3.06 -34.74
C LYS A 116 -9.03 -2.43 -33.90
N SER A 117 -8.97 -1.11 -33.82
CA SER A 117 -7.99 -0.39 -32.99
C SER A 117 -8.20 -0.57 -31.49
N LEU A 118 -9.36 -1.10 -31.06
CA LEU A 118 -9.74 -1.28 -29.65
C LEU A 118 -9.91 -2.75 -29.22
N ASN A 119 -9.84 -3.72 -30.13
CA ASN A 119 -10.13 -5.13 -29.84
C ASN A 119 -8.86 -5.97 -29.58
N ILE A 120 -8.62 -6.33 -28.31
CA ILE A 120 -7.51 -7.21 -27.87
C ILE A 120 -7.93 -8.69 -27.77
N PHE A 121 -9.23 -9.02 -27.81
CA PHE A 121 -9.70 -10.41 -27.60
C PHE A 121 -10.73 -10.85 -28.64
N GLY A 122 -10.26 -11.45 -29.74
CA GLY A 122 -11.12 -11.98 -30.81
C GLY A 122 -11.81 -13.30 -30.42
N LYS A 123 -13.14 -13.35 -30.60
CA LYS A 123 -13.96 -14.58 -30.44
C LYS A 123 -14.39 -15.14 -31.80
N PRO A 124 -14.65 -16.47 -31.92
CA PRO A 124 -15.00 -17.13 -33.18
C PRO A 124 -16.40 -16.75 -33.71
N LYS A 125 -16.57 -16.78 -35.04
CA LYS A 125 -17.83 -16.48 -35.76
C LYS A 125 -18.85 -17.63 -35.65
N PRO A 126 -20.16 -17.36 -35.43
CA PRO A 126 -21.23 -18.35 -35.44
C PRO A 126 -21.54 -18.90 -36.86
N THR A 127 -22.09 -20.11 -36.94
CA THR A 127 -22.33 -20.89 -38.18
C THR A 127 -23.70 -20.67 -38.82
N GLU A 128 -24.59 -19.90 -38.18
CA GLU A 128 -25.98 -19.67 -38.60
C GLU A 128 -26.16 -18.21 -39.05
N ARG A 129 -26.96 -17.95 -40.09
CA ARG A 129 -27.25 -16.57 -40.56
C ARG A 129 -27.99 -15.83 -39.45
N GLN A 130 -27.28 -14.94 -38.76
CA GLN A 130 -27.84 -14.13 -37.70
C GLN A 130 -28.62 -12.95 -38.30
N THR A 131 -29.66 -12.48 -37.60
CA THR A 131 -30.42 -11.28 -37.97
C THR A 131 -30.65 -10.41 -36.74
N ASN A 132 -30.67 -9.09 -36.93
CA ASN A 132 -30.96 -8.12 -35.86
C ASN A 132 -32.47 -7.86 -35.67
N ARG A 133 -33.33 -8.63 -36.36
CA ARG A 133 -34.78 -8.44 -36.34
C ARG A 133 -35.44 -9.32 -35.29
N ASN A 134 -36.43 -8.77 -34.60
CA ASN A 134 -37.26 -9.51 -33.66
C ASN A 134 -38.29 -10.39 -34.38
N ALA A 135 -39.13 -11.11 -33.60
CA ALA A 135 -40.16 -12.00 -34.14
C ALA A 135 -41.19 -11.32 -35.07
N ASN A 136 -41.30 -9.99 -35.01
CA ASN A 136 -42.19 -9.20 -35.87
C ASN A 136 -41.47 -8.66 -37.11
N GLY A 137 -40.20 -9.03 -37.32
CA GLY A 137 -39.37 -8.56 -38.43
C GLY A 137 -38.81 -7.15 -38.24
N MET A 138 -38.95 -6.55 -37.06
CA MET A 138 -38.49 -5.18 -36.77
C MET A 138 -37.11 -5.19 -36.12
N TYR A 139 -36.25 -4.22 -36.46
CA TYR A 139 -34.95 -4.05 -35.83
C TYR A 139 -35.09 -3.71 -34.34
N GLU A 140 -34.32 -4.40 -33.50
CA GLU A 140 -34.23 -4.14 -32.07
C GLU A 140 -32.81 -3.65 -31.71
N PRO A 141 -32.64 -2.37 -31.33
CA PRO A 141 -31.35 -1.84 -30.92
C PRO A 141 -30.83 -2.54 -29.67
N THR A 142 -29.53 -2.87 -29.66
CA THR A 142 -28.88 -3.36 -28.43
C THR A 142 -28.90 -2.29 -27.34
N LYS A 143 -29.24 -2.69 -26.11
CA LYS A 143 -29.18 -1.83 -24.94
C LYS A 143 -27.73 -1.52 -24.56
N VAL A 144 -27.29 -0.30 -24.84
CA VAL A 144 -25.98 0.22 -24.43
C VAL A 144 -26.09 1.12 -23.20
N PHE A 145 -24.97 1.32 -22.51
CA PHE A 145 -24.88 2.28 -21.42
C PHE A 145 -25.13 3.71 -21.92
N LYS A 146 -25.64 4.55 -21.02
CA LYS A 146 -25.87 5.98 -21.25
C LYS A 146 -24.81 6.77 -20.51
N THR A 147 -24.06 7.60 -21.23
CA THR A 147 -22.98 8.42 -20.66
C THR A 147 -23.50 9.36 -19.57
N GLU A 148 -24.73 9.87 -19.72
CA GLU A 148 -25.36 10.80 -18.78
C GLU A 148 -25.58 10.19 -17.40
N ASN A 149 -25.72 8.86 -17.32
CA ASN A 149 -25.91 8.14 -16.06
C ASN A 149 -24.62 8.00 -15.24
N TYR A 150 -23.44 8.21 -15.87
CA TYR A 150 -22.13 8.00 -15.25
C TYR A 150 -21.31 9.30 -15.15
N PHE A 151 -21.49 10.23 -16.08
CA PHE A 151 -20.75 11.49 -16.14
C PHE A 151 -21.70 12.68 -16.12
N GLY A 152 -22.61 12.72 -15.13
CA GLY A 152 -23.67 13.73 -15.04
C GLY A 152 -23.23 15.14 -15.44
N VAL A 153 -24.16 15.90 -16.02
CA VAL A 153 -23.97 17.32 -16.36
C VAL A 153 -23.37 18.03 -15.15
N ALA A 154 -22.24 18.70 -15.34
CA ALA A 154 -21.45 19.33 -14.29
C ALA A 154 -22.34 19.88 -13.16
N ASN A 155 -22.18 19.32 -11.96
CA ASN A 155 -22.78 19.88 -10.76
C ASN A 155 -21.99 21.15 -10.41
N ASP A 156 -22.29 22.24 -11.12
CA ASP A 156 -21.87 23.58 -10.76
C ASP A 156 -22.57 23.97 -9.44
N GLY A 157 -21.81 23.92 -8.34
CA GLY A 157 -21.98 24.79 -7.19
C GLY A 157 -23.07 24.45 -6.17
N ALA A 158 -22.65 23.86 -5.04
CA ALA A 158 -23.14 24.26 -3.73
C ALA A 158 -22.08 23.90 -2.67
N GLY A 159 -21.07 24.76 -2.53
CA GLY A 159 -20.26 24.81 -1.33
C GLY A 159 -21.15 25.15 -0.15
N SER A 160 -21.29 24.22 0.79
CA SER A 160 -21.81 24.55 2.12
C SER A 160 -20.65 25.09 2.95
N SER A 161 -20.38 26.39 2.80
CA SER A 161 -19.69 27.17 3.80
C SER A 161 -20.71 27.50 4.90
N SER A 162 -20.58 26.86 6.06
CA SER A 162 -21.20 27.28 7.31
C SER A 162 -20.21 26.94 8.41
N GLY A 163 -19.74 27.82 9.27
CA GLY A 163 -19.92 29.25 9.48
C GLY A 163 -18.98 29.52 10.66
N VAL A 164 -18.10 30.51 10.52
CA VAL A 164 -17.26 30.98 11.62
C VAL A 164 -18.19 31.70 12.58
N ASP A 165 -18.48 31.10 13.74
CA ASP A 165 -19.07 31.80 14.87
C ASP A 165 -17.94 32.39 15.72
N SER A 166 -17.57 33.63 15.40
CA SER A 166 -16.91 34.53 16.34
C SER A 166 -18.01 35.33 17.02
N SER A 167 -18.40 34.90 18.22
CA SER A 167 -19.15 35.71 19.16
C SER A 167 -18.26 36.06 20.34
N GLU A 168 -17.70 37.26 20.26
CA GLU A 168 -17.12 38.04 21.35
C GLU A 168 -18.28 38.58 22.20
N GLU A 169 -18.38 38.19 23.47
CA GLU A 169 -19.02 39.06 24.47
C GLU A 169 -18.45 38.84 25.89
N ALA A 170 -18.08 39.97 26.48
CA ALA A 170 -17.53 40.15 27.79
C ALA A 170 -18.52 39.88 28.93
N LYS A 171 -18.04 39.32 30.06
CA LYS A 171 -18.12 39.96 31.40
C LYS A 171 -17.65 39.03 32.52
N LYS A 172 -16.76 39.63 33.32
CA LYS A 172 -16.44 39.40 34.74
C LYS A 172 -15.41 38.33 35.08
#